data_AF-A0A7R9UV76-F1
#
_entry.id   AF-A0A7R9UV76-F1
#
_cell.length_a   1.000
_cell.length_b   1.000
_cell.length_c   1.000
_cell.angle_alpha   90.00
_cell.angle_beta   90.00
_cell.angle_gamma   90.00
#
_symmetry.space_group_name_H-M   'P 1'
#
loop_
_entity.id
_entity.type
_entity.pdbx_description
1 polymer ?
#
loop_
_entity_poly.entity_id
_entity_poly.type
_entity_poly.pdbx_seq_one_letter_code
_entity_poly.pdbx_strand_id
1 'polypeptide(L)'
;GGALALGGAAASKDIRCAVPFYGVNFELFTPEQLASKPVCAHFGEADAMAGFADPGAARKLEDMLRKAGNTQSSVTVHPKVGHAFMNDSPAPFASFDERQQKLGFPPYDERTAQAAWSTTLSFLTKHLIFGS
;
A
#
# COMPACT_ATOMS: atom_id res chain seq x y z
N GLY A 1 -1.57 3.22 8.70
CA GLY A 1 -2.37 3.88 7.65
C GLY A 1 -2.99 2.88 6.69
N GLY A 2 -2.18 2.14 5.93
CA GLY A 2 -2.65 1.26 4.83
C GLY A 2 -3.81 0.33 5.19
N ALA A 3 -3.70 -0.43 6.29
CA ALA A 3 -4.76 -1.35 6.73
C ALA A 3 -6.10 -0.65 6.97
N LEU A 4 -6.08 0.55 7.57
CA LEU A 4 -7.29 1.35 7.80
C LEU A 4 -7.85 1.94 6.52
N ALA A 5 -7.02 2.24 5.52
CA ALA A 5 -7.50 2.70 4.21
C ALA A 5 -8.36 1.61 3.53
N LEU A 6 -7.93 0.35 3.61
CA LEU A 6 -8.70 -0.81 3.14
C LEU A 6 -9.99 -1.01 3.95
N GLY A 7 -9.89 -1.02 5.29
CA GLY A 7 -11.06 -1.17 6.15
C GLY A 7 -12.09 -0.05 5.99
N GLY A 8 -11.63 1.20 5.88
CA GLY A 8 -12.47 2.36 5.61
C GLY A 8 -13.16 2.25 4.25
N ALA A 9 -12.41 1.89 3.21
CA ALA A 9 -12.98 1.64 1.90
C ALA A 9 -14.00 0.51 1.92
N ALA A 10 -13.78 -0.57 2.66
CA ALA A 10 -14.77 -1.64 2.79
C ALA A 10 -16.04 -1.18 3.53
N ALA A 11 -15.88 -0.41 4.62
CA ALA A 11 -16.97 0.00 5.50
C ALA A 11 -17.85 1.14 4.94
N SER A 12 -17.28 2.08 4.18
CA SER A 12 -18.01 3.26 3.69
C SER A 12 -18.39 3.17 2.22
N LYS A 13 -19.66 3.39 1.89
CA LYS A 13 -20.14 3.51 0.50
C LYS A 13 -19.65 4.78 -0.18
N ASP A 14 -19.26 5.79 0.59
CA ASP A 14 -18.83 7.10 0.07
C ASP A 14 -17.36 7.09 -0.37
N ILE A 15 -16.55 6.17 0.18
CA ILE A 15 -15.16 5.99 -0.24
C ILE A 15 -15.12 5.23 -1.57
N ARG A 16 -14.64 5.91 -2.61
CA ARG A 16 -14.63 5.43 -3.99
C ARG A 16 -13.45 4.53 -4.34
N CYS A 17 -12.29 4.77 -3.76
CA CYS A 17 -11.08 3.98 -3.98
C CYS A 17 -10.14 4.08 -2.77
N ALA A 18 -9.15 3.20 -2.69
CA ALA A 18 -8.14 3.20 -1.63
C ALA A 18 -6.72 3.09 -2.19
N VAL A 19 -5.77 3.77 -1.52
CA VAL A 19 -4.35 3.68 -1.82
C VAL A 19 -3.56 3.29 -0.56
N PRO A 20 -3.58 2.01 -0.15
CA PRO A 20 -2.87 1.59 1.04
C PRO A 20 -1.36 1.48 0.79
N PHE A 21 -0.58 2.05 1.70
CA PHE A 21 0.86 1.90 1.73
C PHE A 21 1.29 1.00 2.89
N TYR A 22 2.15 0.03 2.58
CA TYR A 22 2.91 -0.86 3.48
C TYR A 22 2.09 -1.36 4.68
N GLY A 23 0.90 -1.90 4.43
CA GLY A 23 0.10 -2.50 5.49
C GLY A 23 -1.28 -2.96 5.05
N VAL A 24 -1.65 -4.15 5.51
CA VAL A 24 -2.98 -4.74 5.36
C VAL A 24 -3.38 -5.45 6.66
N ASN A 25 -4.66 -5.37 7.02
CA ASN A 25 -5.24 -6.22 8.04
C ASN A 25 -6.49 -6.89 7.45
N PHE A 26 -6.42 -8.19 7.25
CA PHE A 26 -7.47 -8.99 6.61
C PHE A 26 -8.72 -9.19 7.49
N GLU A 27 -8.68 -8.78 8.75
CA GLU A 27 -9.85 -8.79 9.65
C GLU A 27 -10.75 -7.56 9.46
N LEU A 28 -10.26 -6.52 8.76
CA LEU A 28 -10.99 -5.26 8.59
C LEU A 28 -11.92 -5.23 7.37
N PHE A 29 -11.89 -6.25 6.53
CA PHE A 29 -12.70 -6.32 5.31
C PHE A 29 -12.87 -7.75 4.81
N THR A 30 -13.90 -7.97 4.01
CA THR A 30 -14.03 -9.17 3.15
C THR A 30 -13.71 -8.81 1.70
N PRO A 31 -13.27 -9.77 0.87
CA PRO A 31 -12.97 -9.51 -0.54
C PRO A 31 -14.17 -8.91 -1.31
N GLU A 32 -15.39 -9.34 -0.99
CA GLU A 32 -16.62 -8.89 -1.64
C GLU A 32 -16.92 -7.41 -1.37
N GLN A 33 -16.57 -6.90 -0.20
CA GLN A 33 -16.74 -5.47 0.14
C GLN A 33 -15.85 -4.56 -0.71
N LEU A 34 -14.74 -5.11 -1.22
CA LEU A 34 -13.81 -4.40 -2.09
C LEU A 34 -13.99 -4.76 -3.57
N ALA A 35 -14.88 -5.70 -3.94
CA ALA A 35 -15.01 -6.18 -5.31
C ALA A 35 -15.22 -5.06 -6.36
N SER A 36 -15.99 -4.04 -6.00
CA SER A 36 -16.30 -2.89 -6.87
C SER A 36 -15.50 -1.62 -6.54
N LYS A 37 -14.52 -1.70 -5.63
CA LYS A 37 -13.74 -0.54 -5.16
C LYS A 37 -12.31 -0.65 -5.64
N PRO A 38 -11.84 0.21 -6.56
CA PRO A 38 -10.45 0.22 -6.98
C PRO A 38 -9.49 0.35 -5.79
N VAL A 39 -8.43 -0.46 -5.78
CA VAL A 39 -7.35 -0.43 -4.78
C VAL A 39 -6.01 -0.32 -5.48
N CYS A 40 -5.19 0.67 -5.11
CA CYS A 40 -3.80 0.79 -5.55
C CYS A 40 -2.87 0.61 -4.34
N ALA A 41 -2.42 -0.62 -4.12
CA ALA A 41 -1.63 -0.95 -2.93
C ALA A 41 -0.12 -0.96 -3.22
N HIS A 42 0.66 -0.43 -2.29
CA HIS A 42 2.11 -0.37 -2.40
C HIS A 42 2.80 -1.06 -1.21
N PHE A 43 3.69 -1.99 -1.48
CA PHE A 43 4.46 -2.74 -0.48
C PHE A 43 5.96 -2.70 -0.82
N GLY A 44 6.81 -2.92 0.16
CA GLY A 44 8.26 -3.06 -0.04
C GLY A 44 8.68 -4.52 -0.09
N GLU A 45 9.59 -4.88 -0.99
CA GLU A 45 10.18 -6.22 -1.08
C GLU A 45 10.94 -6.60 0.20
N ALA A 46 11.61 -5.63 0.82
CA ALA A 46 12.40 -5.82 2.04
C ALA A 46 11.58 -5.56 3.32
N ASP A 47 10.25 -5.49 3.23
CA ASP A 47 9.39 -5.39 4.42
C ASP A 47 9.22 -6.79 5.05
N ALA A 48 9.71 -6.95 6.27
CA ALA A 48 9.71 -8.22 7.00
C ALA A 48 8.53 -8.38 7.96
N MET A 49 7.55 -7.46 7.96
CA MET A 49 6.38 -7.53 8.86
C MET A 49 5.38 -8.61 8.38
N ALA A 50 5.65 -9.86 8.75
CA ALA A 50 4.90 -11.04 8.34
C ALA A 50 3.39 -10.94 8.63
N GLY A 51 2.58 -11.25 7.62
CA GLY A 51 1.12 -11.20 7.65
C GLY A 51 0.53 -9.80 7.52
N PHE A 52 1.36 -8.76 7.50
CA PHE A 52 0.92 -7.36 7.53
C PHE A 52 1.42 -6.53 6.35
N ALA A 53 2.73 -6.53 6.10
CA ALA A 53 3.34 -5.72 5.04
C ALA A 53 4.38 -6.46 4.22
N ASP A 54 4.64 -7.73 4.54
CA ASP A 54 5.55 -8.58 3.78
C ASP A 54 5.03 -8.89 2.36
N PRO A 55 5.90 -9.29 1.43
CA PRO A 55 5.50 -9.63 0.06
C PRO A 55 4.45 -10.75 -0.03
N GLY A 56 4.40 -11.66 0.95
CA GLY A 56 3.37 -12.68 1.06
C GLY A 56 1.99 -12.08 1.36
N ALA A 57 1.90 -11.13 2.28
CA ALA A 57 0.67 -10.38 2.53
C ALA A 57 0.22 -9.57 1.30
N ALA A 58 1.17 -8.96 0.57
CA ALA A 58 0.88 -8.25 -0.68
C ALA A 58 0.27 -9.19 -1.74
N ARG A 59 0.91 -10.33 -2.02
CA ARG A 59 0.39 -11.34 -2.96
C ARG A 59 -0.97 -11.90 -2.55
N LYS A 60 -1.16 -12.15 -1.25
CA LYS A 60 -2.45 -12.59 -0.72
C LYS A 60 -3.55 -11.56 -0.98
N LEU A 61 -3.27 -10.27 -0.75
CA LEU A 61 -4.21 -9.19 -1.05
C LEU A 61 -4.57 -9.16 -2.54
N GLU A 62 -3.57 -9.23 -3.42
CA GLU A 62 -3.77 -9.25 -4.88
C GLU A 62 -4.66 -10.42 -5.31
N ASP A 63 -4.36 -11.62 -4.81
CA ASP A 63 -5.12 -12.84 -5.09
C ASP A 63 -6.58 -12.74 -4.62
N MET A 64 -6.82 -12.16 -3.44
CA MET A 64 -8.17 -11.99 -2.91
C MET A 64 -8.98 -10.97 -3.72
N LEU A 65 -8.39 -9.82 -4.05
CA LEU A 65 -9.04 -8.81 -4.89
C LEU A 65 -9.38 -9.39 -6.27
N ARG A 66 -8.46 -10.14 -6.87
CA ARG A 66 -8.68 -10.82 -8.16
C ARG A 66 -9.81 -11.84 -8.07
N LYS A 67 -9.83 -12.69 -7.03
CA LYS A 67 -10.88 -13.72 -6.83
C LYS A 67 -12.25 -13.10 -6.56
N ALA A 68 -12.30 -11.91 -5.98
CA ALA A 68 -13.54 -11.14 -5.80
C ALA A 68 -14.02 -10.44 -7.09
N GLY A 69 -13.29 -10.56 -8.19
CA GLY A 69 -13.64 -9.93 -9.47
C GLY A 69 -13.23 -8.47 -9.60
N ASN A 70 -12.37 -7.97 -8.71
CA ASN A 70 -11.90 -6.58 -8.78
C ASN A 70 -10.80 -6.43 -9.84
N THR A 71 -11.19 -5.98 -11.03
CA THR A 71 -10.31 -5.78 -12.19
C THR A 71 -9.65 -4.39 -12.24
N GLN A 72 -9.98 -3.52 -11.29
CA GLN A 72 -9.50 -2.14 -11.25
C GLN A 72 -8.39 -1.94 -10.21
N SER A 73 -7.99 -3.02 -9.53
CA SER A 73 -6.97 -2.97 -8.49
C SER A 73 -5.60 -3.41 -8.96
N SER A 74 -4.58 -2.84 -8.33
CA SER A 74 -3.18 -3.18 -8.54
C SER A 74 -2.48 -3.28 -7.19
N VAL A 75 -1.65 -4.31 -7.01
CA VAL A 75 -0.75 -4.42 -5.86
C VAL A 75 0.68 -4.43 -6.37
N THR A 76 1.50 -3.49 -5.92
CA THR A 76 2.89 -3.36 -6.35
C THR A 76 3.82 -3.63 -5.17
N VAL A 77 4.75 -4.57 -5.36
CA VAL A 77 5.88 -4.81 -4.46
C VAL A 77 7.10 -4.12 -5.07
N HIS A 78 7.58 -3.07 -4.40
CA HIS A 78 8.71 -2.27 -4.85
C HIS A 78 10.03 -2.92 -4.43
N PRO A 79 10.98 -3.15 -5.35
CA PRO A 79 12.23 -3.82 -5.05
C PRO A 79 13.11 -2.99 -4.11
N LYS A 80 13.93 -3.65 -3.30
CA LYS A 80 14.98 -3.02 -2.45
C LYS A 80 14.51 -2.01 -1.39
N VAL A 81 13.21 -1.78 -1.22
CA VAL A 81 12.67 -0.89 -0.18
C VAL A 81 11.89 -1.69 0.87
N GLY A 82 11.88 -1.20 2.10
CA GLY A 82 11.21 -1.83 3.24
C GLY A 82 9.99 -1.06 3.72
N HIS A 83 9.65 -1.24 5.00
CA HIS A 83 8.54 -0.52 5.63
C HIS A 83 8.75 1.01 5.56
N ALA A 84 7.65 1.76 5.46
CA ALA A 84 7.67 3.23 5.43
C ALA A 84 8.62 3.86 4.39
N PHE A 85 8.81 3.22 3.22
CA PHE A 85 9.72 3.69 2.17
C PHE A 85 9.34 5.05 1.55
N MET A 86 8.13 5.53 1.81
CA MET A 86 7.67 6.87 1.38
C MET A 86 8.17 8.00 2.30
N ASN A 87 8.74 7.67 3.47
CA ASN A 87 9.20 8.68 4.41
C ASN A 87 10.63 9.12 4.06
N ASP A 88 10.79 10.39 3.69
CA ASP A 88 12.07 11.06 3.43
C ASP A 88 12.83 11.44 4.71
N SER A 89 12.21 11.23 5.87
CA SER A 89 12.79 11.43 7.20
C SER A 89 13.08 10.10 7.92
N PRO A 90 14.25 9.96 8.57
CA PRO A 90 14.55 8.80 9.39
C PRO A 90 13.89 8.84 10.77
N ALA A 91 13.10 9.86 11.09
CA ALA A 91 12.48 10.01 12.40
C ALA A 91 11.71 8.74 12.84
N PRO A 92 11.77 8.37 14.13
CA PRO A 92 12.41 9.07 15.24
C PRO A 92 13.93 8.83 15.40
N PHE A 93 14.57 8.13 14.46
CA PHE A 93 16.02 7.87 14.50
C PHE A 93 16.82 9.09 14.04
N ALA A 94 18.09 9.17 14.45
CA ALA A 94 18.98 10.27 14.07
C ALA A 94 19.41 10.20 12.60
N SER A 95 19.44 9.00 12.01
CA SER A 95 19.82 8.79 10.60
C SER A 95 19.16 7.55 10.00
N PHE A 96 19.19 7.44 8.67
CA PHE A 96 18.73 6.23 7.97
C PHE A 96 19.60 5.01 8.27
N ASP A 97 20.90 5.20 8.52
CA ASP A 97 21.80 4.13 8.94
C ASP A 97 21.39 3.56 10.30
N GLU A 98 21.08 4.44 11.27
CA GLU A 98 20.59 4.01 12.58
C GLU A 98 19.26 3.25 12.45
N ARG A 99 18.34 3.80 11.66
CA ARG A 99 17.06 3.15 11.36
C ARG A 99 17.26 1.75 10.75
N GLN A 100 18.17 1.61 9.79
CA GLN A 100 18.47 0.32 9.18
C GLN A 100 19.08 -0.66 10.17
N GLN A 101 20.01 -0.22 11.03
CA GLN A 101 20.59 -1.08 12.07
C GLN A 101 19.54 -1.55 13.09
N LYS A 102 18.60 -0.69 13.47
CA LYS A 102 17.58 -0.98 14.48
C LYS A 102 16.39 -1.78 13.94
N LEU A 103 15.94 -1.49 12.72
CA LEU A 103 14.72 -2.05 12.15
C LEU A 103 14.95 -3.00 10.98
N GLY A 104 16.15 -3.04 10.41
CA GLY A 104 16.48 -3.88 9.25
C GLY A 104 15.97 -3.36 7.91
N PHE A 105 15.33 -2.19 7.87
CA PHE A 105 14.79 -1.62 6.63
C PHE A 105 15.85 -0.83 5.86
N PRO A 106 15.89 -0.97 4.52
CA PRO A 106 16.74 -0.13 3.66
C PRO A 106 16.52 1.38 3.87
N PRO A 107 17.53 2.21 3.53
CA PRO A 107 17.40 3.66 3.57
C PRO A 107 16.38 4.15 2.55
N TYR A 108 15.97 5.42 2.69
CA TYR A 108 15.04 6.06 1.76
C TYR A 108 15.59 6.05 0.32
N ASP A 109 14.75 5.65 -0.63
CA ASP A 109 15.02 5.70 -2.06
C ASP A 109 14.01 6.64 -2.74
N GLU A 110 14.47 7.85 -3.07
CA GLU A 110 13.64 8.90 -3.63
C GLU A 110 12.96 8.47 -4.94
N ARG A 111 13.66 7.70 -5.79
CA ARG A 111 13.13 7.28 -7.09
C ARG A 111 11.92 6.36 -6.93
N THR A 112 12.00 5.41 -6.01
CA THR A 112 10.91 4.49 -5.69
C THR A 112 9.74 5.24 -5.05
N ALA A 113 10.01 6.18 -4.14
CA ALA A 113 8.98 7.02 -3.54
C ALA A 113 8.26 7.87 -4.59
N GLN A 114 9.01 8.54 -5.49
CA GLN A 114 8.45 9.33 -6.59
C GLN A 114 7.64 8.46 -7.57
N ALA A 115 8.11 7.26 -7.90
CA ALA A 115 7.39 6.33 -8.77
C ALA A 115 6.05 5.91 -8.14
N ALA A 116 6.05 5.52 -6.86
CA ALA A 116 4.84 5.19 -6.13
C ALA A 116 3.87 6.38 -6.05
N TRP A 117 4.40 7.60 -5.88
CA TRP A 117 3.59 8.81 -5.86
C TRP A 117 2.96 9.14 -7.21
N SER A 118 3.72 8.98 -8.30
CA SER A 118 3.20 9.13 -9.67
C SER A 118 2.09 8.13 -9.98
N THR A 119 2.26 6.87 -9.59
CA THR A 119 1.20 5.84 -9.70
C THR A 119 -0.02 6.22 -8.88
N THR A 120 0.16 6.66 -7.65
CA THR A 120 -0.92 7.09 -6.76
C THR A 120 -1.73 8.23 -7.36
N LEU A 121 -1.07 9.30 -7.82
CA LEU A 121 -1.75 10.45 -8.42
C LEU A 121 -2.49 10.08 -9.70
N SER A 122 -1.88 9.24 -10.55
CA SER A 122 -2.52 8.74 -11.77
C SER A 122 -3.77 7.91 -11.45
N PHE A 123 -3.68 7.04 -10.44
CA PHE A 123 -4.81 6.23 -9.97
C PHE A 123 -5.94 7.09 -9.40
N LEU A 124 -5.63 8.04 -8.52
CA LEU A 124 -6.63 8.94 -7.93
C LEU A 124 -7.29 9.81 -9.00
N THR A 125 -6.51 10.35 -9.94
CA THR A 125 -7.02 11.12 -11.10
C THR A 125 -8.06 10.30 -11.87
N LYS A 126 -7.74 9.05 -12.20
CA LYS A 126 -8.62 8.15 -12.96
C LYS A 126 -9.93 7.83 -12.22
N HIS A 127 -9.91 7.73 -10.89
CA HIS A 127 -11.04 7.21 -10.11
C HIS A 127 -11.85 8.26 -9.35
N LEU A 128 -11.30 9.46 -9.15
CA LEU A 128 -11.95 10.54 -8.41
C LEU A 128 -12.34 11.74 -9.27
N ILE A 129 -11.72 11.92 -10.43
CA ILE A 129 -12.08 13.00 -11.34
C ILE A 129 -13.18 12.50 -12.28
N PHE A 130 -14.43 12.74 -11.91
CA PHE A 130 -15.58 12.69 -12.82
C PHE A 130 -16.14 14.11 -13.00
N GLY A 131 -16.16 14.59 -14.25
CA GLY A 131 -16.95 15.75 -14.69
C GLY A 131 -16.31 17.13 -14.42
N SER A 132 -15.64 17.68 -15.45
CA SER A 132 -15.85 19.08 -15.82
C SER A 132 -17.20 19.23 -16.50
#